data_AF-A0A8T5NIY7-F1
#
_entry.id   AF-A0A8T5NIY7-F1
#
_cell.length_a   1.000
_cell.length_b   1.000
_cell.length_c   1.000
_cell.angle_alpha   90.00
_cell.angle_beta   90.00
_cell.angle_gamma   90.00
#
_symmetry.space_group_name_H-M   'P 1'
#
loop_
_entity.id
_entity.type
_entity.pdbx_description
1 polymer ?
#
loop_
_entity_poly.entity_id
_entity_poly.type
_entity_poly.pdbx_seq_one_letter_code
_entity_poly.pdbx_strand_id
1 'polypeptide(L)' 'SGNTNIPLILDDPFHNFDNVRLAKTIDIIKQIAKNKQIILISHRPYHQEYPNFSNNIISL' A
#
# COMPACT_ATOMS: atom_id res chain seq x y z
N SER A 1 -16.45 -20.61 -12.12
CA SER A 1 -15.10 -20.06 -11.84
C SER A 1 -15.26 -18.77 -11.06
N GLY A 2 -14.71 -18.70 -9.85
CA GLY A 2 -14.85 -17.53 -8.97
C GLY A 2 -13.99 -16.35 -9.42
N ASN A 3 -14.44 -15.14 -9.15
CA ASN A 3 -13.67 -13.93 -9.42
C ASN A 3 -12.38 -13.96 -8.57
N THR A 4 -11.23 -14.05 -9.24
CA THR A 4 -9.90 -14.09 -8.61
C THR A 4 -9.35 -12.70 -8.30
N ASN A 5 -10.11 -11.64 -8.57
CA ASN A 5 -9.74 -10.26 -8.26
C ASN A 5 -9.99 -9.92 -6.78
N ILE A 6 -9.35 -10.70 -5.90
CA ILE A 6 -9.40 -10.53 -4.46
C ILE A 6 -8.49 -9.35 -4.09
N PRO A 7 -8.93 -8.45 -3.18
CA PRO A 7 -8.09 -7.36 -2.71
C PRO A 7 -6.83 -7.89 -2.02
N LEU A 8 -5.72 -7.19 -2.22
CA LEU A 8 -4.48 -7.45 -1.50
C LEU A 8 -4.53 -6.74 -0.15
N ILE A 9 -4.40 -7.47 0.94
CA ILE A 9 -4.34 -6.90 2.29
C ILE A 9 -2.89 -6.97 2.77
N LEU A 10 -2.37 -5.83 3.22
CA LEU A 10 -1.02 -5.69 3.73
C LEU A 10 -1.10 -5.20 5.17
N ASP A 11 -0.50 -5.93 6.09
CA ASP A 11 -0.44 -5.60 7.51
C ASP A 11 1.01 -5.29 7.90
N ASP A 12 1.30 -4.02 8.14
CA ASP A 12 2.64 -3.46 8.42
C ASP A 12 3.82 -4.05 7.62
N PRO A 13 3.71 -4.19 6.27
CA PRO A 13 4.70 -4.89 5.46
C PRO A 13 6.07 -4.19 5.39
N PHE A 14 6.12 -2.89 5.65
CA PHE A 14 7.30 -2.07 5.40
C PHE A 14 8.04 -1.61 6.66
N HIS A 15 7.71 -2.17 7.83
CA HIS A 15 8.35 -1.79 9.09
C HIS A 15 9.88 -1.97 9.06
N ASN A 16 10.37 -3.02 8.39
CA ASN A 16 11.80 -3.35 8.29
C ASN A 16 12.50 -2.79 7.04
N PHE A 17 11.84 -1.91 6.29
CA PHE A 17 12.41 -1.39 5.05
C PHE A 17 13.27 -0.16 5.32
N ASP A 18 14.45 -0.10 4.70
CA ASP A 18 15.20 1.14 4.57
C ASP A 18 14.47 2.12 3.63
N ASN A 19 14.81 3.40 3.71
CA ASN A 19 14.14 4.45 2.94
C ASN A 19 14.23 4.23 1.41
N VAL A 20 15.30 3.61 0.92
CA VAL A 20 15.51 3.37 -0.51
C VAL A 20 14.60 2.25 -1.02
N ARG A 21 14.52 1.15 -0.26
CA ARG A 21 13.63 0.02 -0.56
C ARG A 21 12.18 0.44 -0.42
N LEU A 22 11.85 1.22 0.62
CA LEU A 22 10.50 1.71 0.83
C LEU A 22 10.02 2.52 -0.39
N ALA A 23 10.81 3.49 -0.85
CA ALA A 23 10.45 4.28 -2.04
C ALA A 23 10.18 3.41 -3.28
N LYS A 24 11.04 2.43 -3.56
CA LYS A 24 10.85 1.50 -4.69
C LYS A 24 9.59 0.65 -4.52
N THR A 25 9.32 0.17 -3.32
CA THR A 25 8.14 -0.65 -3.03
C THR A 25 6.86 0.16 -3.14
N ILE A 26 6.84 1.41 -2.67
CA ILE A 26 5.72 2.34 -2.83
C ILE A 26 5.38 2.52 -4.31
N ASP A 27 6.37 2.71 -5.17
CA ASP A 27 6.16 2.82 -6.62
C ASP A 27 5.59 1.53 -7.22
N ILE A 28 6.10 0.36 -6.81
CA ILE A 28 5.58 -0.94 -7.26
C ILE A 28 4.12 -1.12 -6.81
N ILE A 29 3.80 -0.82 -5.55
CA ILE A 29 2.44 -0.89 -5.00
C ILE A 29 1.50 0.01 -5.79
N LYS A 30 1.91 1.24 -6.13
CA LYS A 30 1.13 2.15 -6.98
C LYS A 30 0.83 1.55 -8.36
N GLN A 31 1.78 0.85 -8.97
CA GLN A 31 1.54 0.18 -10.27
C GLN A 31 0.55 -0.98 -10.14
N ILE A 32 0.65 -1.78 -9.07
CA ILE A 32 -0.28 -2.89 -8.78
C ILE A 32 -1.68 -2.34 -8.50
N ALA A 33 -1.78 -1.22 -7.76
CA ALA A 33 -3.03 -0.56 -7.38
C ALA A 33 -3.88 -0.13 -8.58
N LYS A 34 -3.27 0.09 -9.76
CA LYS A 34 -4.00 0.41 -10.99
C LYS A 34 -4.96 -0.69 -11.43
N ASN A 35 -4.64 -1.95 -11.11
CA ASN A 35 -5.37 -3.12 -11.60
C ASN A 35 -5.99 -3.96 -10.47
N LYS A 36 -5.61 -3.71 -9.22
CA LYS A 36 -6.07 -4.47 -8.05
C LYS A 36 -6.27 -3.55 -6.86
N GLN A 37 -7.34 -3.78 -6.10
CA GLN A 37 -7.55 -3.08 -4.84
C GLN A 37 -6.52 -3.53 -3.80
N ILE A 38 -5.90 -2.57 -3.11
CA ILE A 38 -4.93 -2.82 -2.04
C ILE A 38 -5.42 -2.13 -0.77
N ILE A 39 -5.44 -2.86 0.33
CA ILE A 39 -5.77 -2.37 1.66
C ILE A 39 -4.48 -2.45 2.48
N LEU A 40 -3.95 -1.29 2.89
CA LEU A 40 -2.78 -1.21 3.75
C LEU A 40 -3.22 -0.84 5.16
N ILE A 41 -2.93 -1.72 6.09
CA ILE A 41 -3.11 -1.51 7.53
C ILE A 41 -1.71 -1.26 8.08
N SER A 42 -1.52 -0.10 8.70
CA SER A 42 -0.24 0.26 9.28
C SER A 42 -0.39 1.30 10.37
N HIS A 43 0.48 1.22 11.37
CA HIS A 43 0.66 2.28 12.36
C HIS A 43 1.46 3.48 11.84
N ARG A 44 2.22 3.33 10.76
CA ARG A 44 3.03 4.40 10.17
C ARG A 44 2.18 5.24 9.21
N PRO A 45 2.21 6.58 9.28
CA PRO A 45 1.37 7.45 8.45
C PRO A 45 1.93 7.58 7.02
N TYR A 46 1.98 6.49 6.26
CA TYR A 46 2.52 6.48 4.89
C TYR A 46 1.85 7.48 3.94
N HIS A 47 0.58 7.80 4.18
CA HIS A 47 -0.14 8.80 3.39
C HIS A 47 0.39 10.24 3.58
N GLN A 48 1.03 10.52 4.72
CA GLN A 48 1.68 11.81 5.00
C GLN A 48 3.09 11.84 4.40
N GLU A 49 3.82 10.73 4.53
CA GLU A 49 5.19 10.61 4.04
C GLU A 49 5.27 10.51 2.51
N TYR A 50 4.27 9.88 1.89
CA TYR A 50 4.19 9.68 0.44
C TYR A 50 2.87 10.28 -0.09
N PRO A 51 2.90 11.54 -0.56
CA PRO A 51 1.76 12.16 -1.20
C PRO A 51 1.24 11.30 -2.36
N ASN A 52 -0.08 11.19 -2.47
CA ASN A 52 -0.77 10.39 -3.49
C ASN A 52 -0.44 8.88 -3.45
N PHE A 53 0.01 8.37 -2.30
CA PHE A 53 0.19 6.92 -2.13
C PHE A 53 -1.15 6.19 -1.94
N SER A 54 -2.02 6.74 -1.09
CA SER A 54 -3.34 6.19 -0.81
C SER A 54 -4.41 7.03 -1.49
N ASN A 55 -5.33 6.41 -2.22
CA ASN A 55 -6.48 7.10 -2.81
C ASN A 55 -7.53 7.45 -1.75
N ASN A 56 -7.70 6.57 -0.76
CA ASN A 56 -8.60 6.77 0.38
C ASN A 56 -7.82 6.50 1.66
N ILE A 57 -8.08 7.29 2.70
CA ILE A 57 -7.45 7.17 4.01
C ILE A 57 -8.57 6.99 5.02
N ILE A 58 -8.49 5.92 5.80
CA ILE A 58 -9.42 5.65 6.90
C ILE A 58 -8.60 5.78 8.18
N SER A 59 -8.98 6.74 9.02
CA SER A 59 -8.42 6.95 10.35
C SER A 59 -9.49 6.62 11.37
N LEU A 60 -9.17 5.77 12.34
CA LEU A 60 -10.03 5.41 13.48
C LEU A 60 -9.68 6.23 14.71
#